data_AF-A0A6J2XL38-F1
#
_entry.id   AF-A0A6J2XL38-F1
#
_cell.length_a   1.000
_cell.length_b   1.000
_cell.length_c   1.000
_cell.angle_alpha   90.00
_cell.angle_beta   90.00
_cell.angle_gamma   90.00
#
_symmetry.space_group_name_H-M   'P 1'
#
loop_
_entity.id
_entity.type
_entity.pdbx_description
1 polymer ?
#
loop_
_entity_poly.entity_id
_entity_poly.type
_entity_poly.pdbx_seq_one_letter_code
_entity_poly.pdbx_strand_id
1 'polypeptide(L)'
;MGQAVKECRNLHVTYIDYKKAYDSIPHSWLKKVLQIYKIHPMLQNFLSQTMQSWRTSIHLTTCNANIQTDTIPIKKGIFQGDSLSALWFCICLNPLSNILNETAYGFNIKYEKSVRHKINHLLYMDDIKLYTATKTEHTELLKILEKSTNDIKMEFGMNKCKTLHINRGKWQNEEQASTLNNEHLDNMQPNEYYKYLGILQNRKVDHTALKTQLKEQYRKRLSKILKTELNSKNTVRAINTYAIPLLTYSFGIIKWSKTDLENLNILTRTQLTRFRQLHPNSCKERLTIERKEGGRGLTDIHEIHNKQINSLRKYFKEKNTSLHQAVTIADANYTPLNLNAENIPVSNILTLEEKKNKWSQKQLHGKHCHIMNNPDIDKELSYSWLQKGQLQPETEGFIIAIQDQVIATRNYRKYIIKDRAQQTDTCRRCHLQSETIEHITNGCKILTGTEYTLRHDFVARIIHQEIAKTYKFIQEEQPYYKYTPQSVFENDTIKLYWDRTIHTDKTVTCNRPDITLTLKKEKVTYLIEISVPNDNNITKKYEEKISKYIPLTQEVERIWQQKEVKILPFIISSTGLTHRKFKENLDILNLKGHIHTLAQKAVIIKTTNITRSFLKQ
;
A
#
# COMPACT_ATOMS: atom_id res chain seq x y z
N MET A 1 -22.98 -6.37 25.62
CA MET A 1 -23.50 -4.99 25.74
C MET A 1 -24.65 -4.70 24.78
N GLY A 2 -24.49 -4.83 23.45
CA GLY A 2 -25.56 -4.53 22.48
C GLY A 2 -26.89 -5.25 22.78
N GLN A 3 -26.81 -6.55 23.10
CA GLN A 3 -27.97 -7.33 23.56
C GLN A 3 -28.61 -6.76 24.83
N ALA A 4 -27.82 -6.40 25.85
CA ALA A 4 -28.35 -5.84 27.11
C ALA A 4 -29.10 -4.52 26.90
N VAL A 5 -28.61 -3.67 25.99
CA VAL A 5 -29.26 -2.40 25.66
C VAL A 5 -30.53 -2.60 24.84
N LYS A 6 -30.50 -3.47 23.81
CA LYS A 6 -31.65 -3.66 22.89
C LYS A 6 -32.77 -4.50 23.51
N GLU A 7 -32.43 -5.50 24.31
CA GLU A 7 -33.40 -6.39 24.98
C GLU A 7 -33.75 -5.91 26.39
N CYS A 8 -33.33 -4.70 26.78
CA CYS A 8 -33.61 -4.11 28.09
C CYS A 8 -33.24 -5.03 29.27
N ARG A 9 -32.01 -5.59 29.25
CA ARG A 9 -31.50 -6.49 30.29
C ARG A 9 -30.49 -5.80 31.19
N ASN A 10 -30.29 -6.37 32.37
CA ASN A 10 -29.29 -5.91 33.33
C ASN A 10 -27.92 -6.45 32.96
N LEU A 11 -26.90 -5.61 33.11
CA LEU A 11 -25.50 -5.94 32.88
C LEU A 11 -24.61 -5.04 33.75
N HIS A 12 -23.78 -5.66 34.58
CA HIS A 12 -22.73 -4.97 35.33
C HIS A 12 -21.39 -5.41 34.74
N VAL A 13 -20.52 -4.45 34.42
CA VAL A 13 -19.21 -4.66 33.81
C VAL A 13 -18.14 -4.01 34.67
N THR A 14 -17.05 -4.71 34.95
CA THR A 14 -15.86 -4.13 35.58
C THR A 14 -14.67 -4.27 34.66
N TYR A 15 -13.93 -3.18 34.48
CA TYR A 15 -12.61 -3.16 33.86
C TYR A 15 -11.57 -3.16 34.97
N ILE A 16 -10.64 -4.11 34.92
CA ILE A 16 -9.59 -4.32 35.91
C ILE A 16 -8.25 -4.22 35.18
N ASP A 17 -7.34 -3.40 35.71
CA ASP A 17 -5.96 -3.24 35.27
C ASP A 17 -5.04 -3.52 36.46
N TYR A 18 -3.96 -4.27 36.23
CA TYR A 18 -2.97 -4.57 37.26
C TYR A 18 -1.79 -3.62 37.19
N LYS A 19 -1.31 -3.18 38.36
CA LYS A 19 -0.14 -2.32 38.46
C LYS A 19 1.13 -3.15 38.19
N LYS A 20 1.86 -2.75 37.14
CA LYS A 20 3.14 -3.38 36.74
C LYS A 20 3.02 -4.91 36.67
N ALA A 21 2.03 -5.42 35.92
CA ALA A 21 1.61 -6.82 35.99
C ALA A 21 2.77 -7.82 35.84
N TYR A 22 3.67 -7.61 34.87
CA TYR A 22 4.84 -8.47 34.65
C TYR A 22 5.85 -8.41 35.80
N ASP A 23 6.04 -7.24 36.41
CA ASP A 23 7.03 -7.03 37.48
C ASP A 23 6.50 -7.51 38.85
N SER A 24 5.17 -7.64 38.95
CA SER A 24 4.46 -7.90 40.19
C SER A 24 4.27 -9.39 40.53
N ILE A 25 4.63 -10.33 39.66
CA ILE A 25 4.42 -11.77 39.97
C ILE A 25 5.58 -12.34 40.80
N PRO A 26 5.34 -12.95 41.96
CA PRO A 26 6.40 -13.57 42.75
C PRO A 26 6.93 -14.84 42.07
N HIS A 27 8.25 -15.07 42.13
CA HIS A 27 8.88 -16.27 41.56
C HIS A 27 8.35 -17.57 42.16
N SER A 28 7.88 -17.55 43.41
CA SER A 28 7.22 -18.69 44.04
C SER A 28 5.95 -19.10 43.29
N TRP A 29 5.15 -18.14 42.81
CA TRP A 29 3.95 -18.41 42.00
C TRP A 29 4.33 -18.95 40.63
N LEU A 30 5.33 -18.35 39.97
CA LEU A 30 5.83 -18.82 38.68
C LEU A 30 6.19 -20.31 38.71
N LYS A 31 6.90 -20.74 39.77
CA LYS A 31 7.25 -22.14 40.00
C LYS A 31 6.01 -23.00 40.27
N LYS A 32 5.12 -22.53 41.15
CA LYS A 32 3.91 -23.27 41.54
C LYS A 32 2.99 -23.52 40.36
N VAL A 33 2.83 -22.55 39.48
CA VAL A 33 2.00 -22.66 38.27
C VAL A 33 2.52 -23.75 37.34
N LEU A 34 3.84 -23.84 37.13
CA LEU A 34 4.42 -24.92 36.31
C LEU A 34 4.12 -26.31 36.89
N GLN A 35 4.06 -26.44 38.22
CA GLN A 35 3.65 -27.67 38.90
C GLN A 35 2.17 -27.98 38.68
N ILE A 36 1.30 -26.96 38.78
CA ILE A 36 -0.16 -27.11 38.57
C ILE A 36 -0.44 -27.66 37.17
N TYR A 37 0.24 -27.14 36.14
CA TYR A 37 0.09 -27.62 34.75
C TYR A 37 0.92 -28.88 34.43
N LYS A 38 1.57 -29.49 35.43
CA LYS A 38 2.35 -30.73 35.28
C LYS A 38 3.41 -30.65 34.17
N ILE A 39 4.07 -29.49 34.03
CA ILE A 39 5.17 -29.30 33.08
C ILE A 39 6.34 -30.23 33.46
N HIS A 40 7.10 -30.73 32.49
CA HIS A 40 8.17 -31.70 32.75
C HIS A 40 9.20 -31.18 33.80
N PRO A 41 9.59 -31.98 34.81
CA PRO A 41 10.46 -31.54 35.91
C PRO A 41 11.78 -30.91 35.47
N MET A 42 12.37 -31.41 34.37
CA MET A 42 13.60 -30.83 33.79
C MET A 42 13.42 -29.34 33.44
N LEU A 43 12.29 -28.96 32.83
CA LEU A 43 12.00 -27.58 32.48
C LEU A 43 11.70 -26.74 33.73
N GLN A 44 11.01 -27.30 34.71
CA GLN A 44 10.77 -26.62 35.99
C GLN A 44 12.08 -26.28 36.69
N ASN A 45 13.03 -27.24 36.73
CA ASN A 45 14.34 -27.07 37.33
C ASN A 45 15.17 -26.04 36.57
N PHE A 46 15.22 -26.15 35.23
CA PHE A 46 15.90 -25.19 34.37
C PHE A 46 15.39 -23.77 34.62
N LEU A 47 14.07 -23.53 34.49
CA LEU A 47 13.49 -22.21 34.71
C LEU A 47 13.71 -21.70 36.15
N SER A 48 13.67 -22.60 37.13
CA SER A 48 13.91 -22.25 38.54
C SER A 48 15.35 -21.80 38.79
N GLN A 49 16.34 -22.43 38.16
CA GLN A 49 17.75 -22.05 38.26
C GLN A 49 18.01 -20.76 37.49
N THR A 50 17.48 -20.65 36.27
CA THR A 50 17.64 -19.45 35.44
C THR A 50 17.07 -18.22 36.14
N MET A 51 15.90 -18.33 36.80
CA MET A 51 15.32 -17.23 37.59
C MET A 51 16.25 -16.70 38.68
N GLN A 52 17.05 -17.56 39.32
CA GLN A 52 17.98 -17.14 40.37
C GLN A 52 19.17 -16.35 39.83
N SER A 53 19.53 -16.54 38.56
CA SER A 53 20.58 -15.77 37.88
C SER A 53 20.08 -14.48 37.25
N TRP A 54 18.77 -14.18 37.31
CA TRP A 54 18.19 -12.99 36.70
C TRP A 54 18.67 -11.71 37.39
N ARG A 55 19.37 -10.89 36.61
CA ARG A 55 19.98 -9.65 37.07
C ARG A 55 19.91 -8.60 35.95
N THR A 56 19.89 -7.33 36.31
CA THR A 56 19.89 -6.20 35.35
C THR A 56 20.91 -5.15 35.76
N SER A 57 21.51 -4.47 34.79
CA SER A 57 22.36 -3.29 34.99
C SER A 57 21.91 -2.19 34.04
N ILE A 58 21.87 -0.95 34.53
CA ILE A 58 21.49 0.20 33.73
C ILE A 58 22.77 0.86 33.21
N HIS A 59 22.88 0.96 31.89
CA HIS A 59 23.98 1.64 31.21
C HIS A 59 23.49 2.98 30.66
N LEU A 60 24.07 4.08 31.15
CA LEU A 60 23.79 5.44 30.73
C LEU A 60 25.02 6.00 30.00
N THR A 61 24.91 6.14 28.68
CA THR A 61 25.91 6.82 27.86
C THR A 61 25.57 8.30 27.74
N THR A 62 26.36 9.13 28.40
CA THR A 62 26.30 10.60 28.27
C THR A 62 27.44 11.07 27.35
N CYS A 63 27.40 12.33 26.90
CA CYS A 63 28.43 12.90 26.02
C CYS A 63 29.86 12.75 26.58
N ASN A 64 29.99 12.67 27.91
CA ASN A 64 31.28 12.75 28.61
C ASN A 64 31.59 11.51 29.46
N ALA A 65 30.66 10.57 29.65
CA ALA A 65 30.88 9.38 30.48
C ALA A 65 29.87 8.27 30.19
N ASN A 66 30.32 7.03 30.38
CA ASN A 66 29.47 5.85 30.52
C ASN A 66 29.30 5.54 32.00
N ILE A 67 28.09 5.70 32.52
CA ILE A 67 27.75 5.35 33.90
C ILE A 67 27.04 4.00 33.86
N GLN A 68 27.54 3.03 34.62
CA GLN A 68 26.91 1.73 34.78
C GLN A 68 26.53 1.54 36.24
N THR A 69 25.31 1.09 36.50
CA THR A 69 24.90 0.70 37.85
C THR A 69 25.48 -0.65 38.23
N ASP A 70 25.56 -0.91 39.53
CA ASP A 70 25.77 -2.26 40.02
C ASP A 70 24.70 -3.23 39.50
N THR A 71 25.02 -4.51 39.58
CA THR A 71 24.14 -5.57 39.13
C THR A 71 22.95 -5.71 40.10
N ILE A 72 21.75 -5.42 39.62
CA ILE A 72 20.51 -5.46 40.40
C ILE A 72 19.85 -6.83 40.23
N PRO A 73 19.74 -7.67 41.30
CA PRO A 73 19.08 -8.96 41.21
C PRO A 73 17.56 -8.80 41.12
N ILE A 74 16.93 -9.56 40.22
CA ILE A 74 15.48 -9.53 40.02
C ILE A 74 14.83 -10.56 40.94
N LYS A 75 14.16 -10.07 41.99
CA LYS A 75 13.53 -10.92 43.02
C LYS A 75 12.03 -11.17 42.77
N LYS A 76 11.41 -10.38 41.90
CA LYS A 76 9.98 -10.43 41.55
C LYS A 76 9.83 -10.10 40.06
N GLY A 77 8.85 -10.73 39.43
CA GLY A 77 8.46 -10.46 38.06
C GLY A 77 9.14 -11.34 37.01
N ILE A 78 8.67 -11.16 35.77
CA ILE A 78 9.14 -11.85 34.56
C ILE A 78 9.69 -10.78 33.59
N PHE A 79 10.73 -11.11 32.83
CA PHE A 79 11.35 -10.19 31.88
C PHE A 79 10.41 -9.75 30.76
N GLN A 80 10.25 -8.44 30.59
CA GLN A 80 9.57 -7.89 29.42
C GLN A 80 10.51 -7.94 28.21
N GLY A 81 10.04 -8.50 27.10
CA GLY A 81 10.81 -8.65 25.87
C GLY A 81 11.46 -10.01 25.66
N ASP A 82 11.43 -10.89 26.67
CA ASP A 82 11.81 -12.29 26.51
C ASP A 82 10.67 -13.11 25.86
N SER A 83 11.02 -14.10 25.03
CA SER A 83 10.07 -14.84 24.19
C SER A 83 9.16 -15.78 24.99
N LEU A 84 9.65 -16.35 26.09
CA LEU A 84 8.87 -17.23 26.95
C LEU A 84 7.94 -16.44 27.88
N SER A 85 8.36 -15.24 28.25
CA SER A 85 7.75 -14.46 29.32
C SER A 85 6.27 -14.16 29.11
N ALA A 86 5.84 -13.87 27.88
CA ALA A 86 4.43 -13.64 27.57
C ALA A 86 3.56 -14.89 27.78
N LEU A 87 4.04 -16.06 27.35
CA LEU A 87 3.34 -17.33 27.57
C LEU A 87 3.31 -17.68 29.05
N TRP A 88 4.44 -17.55 29.74
CA TRP A 88 4.54 -17.85 31.16
C TRP A 88 3.60 -16.96 31.99
N PHE A 89 3.50 -15.68 31.63
CA PHE A 89 2.54 -14.75 32.22
C PHE A 89 1.09 -15.21 32.01
N CYS A 90 0.72 -15.63 30.79
CA CYS A 90 -0.63 -16.15 30.52
C CYS A 90 -0.95 -17.38 31.37
N ILE A 91 0.00 -18.31 31.52
CA ILE A 91 -0.18 -19.51 32.34
C ILE A 91 -0.36 -19.12 33.83
N CYS A 92 0.26 -18.03 34.29
CA CYS A 92 0.10 -17.55 35.67
C CYS A 92 -1.30 -17.02 35.99
N LEU A 93 -1.99 -16.42 35.02
CA LEU A 93 -3.35 -15.91 35.18
C LEU A 93 -4.42 -16.94 34.84
N ASN A 94 -4.07 -18.04 34.17
CA ASN A 94 -5.03 -19.06 33.77
C ASN A 94 -5.76 -19.75 34.96
N PRO A 95 -5.13 -20.01 36.13
CA PRO A 95 -5.84 -20.49 37.31
C PRO A 95 -6.98 -19.57 37.76
N LEU A 96 -6.79 -18.25 37.68
CA LEU A 96 -7.85 -17.28 37.97
C LEU A 96 -9.03 -17.45 36.99
N SER A 97 -8.74 -17.63 35.70
CA SER A 97 -9.79 -17.90 34.70
C SER A 97 -10.58 -19.17 35.02
N ASN A 98 -9.91 -20.24 35.44
CA ASN A 98 -10.54 -21.50 35.85
C ASN A 98 -11.48 -21.29 37.06
N ILE A 99 -10.99 -20.62 38.11
CA ILE A 99 -11.79 -20.31 39.30
C ILE A 99 -13.04 -19.50 38.94
N LEU A 100 -12.89 -18.49 38.06
CA LEU A 100 -14.04 -17.70 37.61
C LEU A 100 -15.04 -18.57 36.81
N ASN A 101 -14.56 -19.48 35.96
CA ASN A 101 -15.39 -20.36 35.14
C ASN A 101 -16.17 -21.42 35.94
N GLU A 102 -15.67 -21.83 37.11
CA GLU A 102 -16.37 -22.73 38.02
C GLU A 102 -17.60 -22.07 38.68
N THR A 103 -17.67 -20.73 38.67
CA THR A 103 -18.80 -20.01 39.28
C THR A 103 -20.09 -20.12 38.47
N ALA A 104 -21.23 -20.06 39.18
CA ALA A 104 -22.54 -19.97 38.55
C ALA A 104 -22.80 -18.58 37.92
N TYR A 105 -22.00 -17.57 38.27
CA TYR A 105 -22.23 -16.17 37.93
C TYR A 105 -21.89 -15.84 36.48
N GLY A 106 -22.52 -14.80 35.94
CA GLY A 106 -22.18 -14.28 34.63
C GLY A 106 -23.37 -13.70 33.85
N PHE A 107 -23.06 -13.16 32.68
CA PHE A 107 -24.07 -12.69 31.74
C PHE A 107 -24.44 -13.78 30.73
N ASN A 108 -25.73 -14.11 30.65
CA ASN A 108 -26.23 -15.09 29.68
C ASN A 108 -26.40 -14.45 28.28
N ILE A 109 -25.67 -14.95 27.29
CA ILE A 109 -25.91 -14.67 25.87
C ILE A 109 -27.12 -15.50 25.43
N LYS A 110 -28.17 -14.81 24.99
CA LYS A 110 -29.44 -15.45 24.62
C LYS A 110 -29.69 -15.37 23.11
N TYR A 111 -30.46 -16.32 22.60
CA TYR A 111 -31.07 -16.24 21.27
C TYR A 111 -32.46 -16.89 21.35
N GLU A 112 -33.50 -16.24 20.82
CA GLU A 112 -34.88 -16.73 20.91
C GLU A 112 -35.27 -17.18 22.33
N LYS A 113 -34.95 -16.36 23.34
CA LYS A 113 -35.16 -16.59 24.78
C LYS A 113 -34.37 -17.77 25.40
N SER A 114 -33.76 -18.65 24.58
CA SER A 114 -32.84 -19.70 25.04
C SER A 114 -31.47 -19.14 25.43
N VAL A 115 -30.87 -19.67 26.51
CA VAL A 115 -29.48 -19.35 26.89
C VAL A 115 -28.55 -20.21 26.05
N ARG A 116 -27.62 -19.57 25.32
CA ARG A 116 -26.67 -20.28 24.45
C ARG A 116 -25.29 -20.40 25.09
N HIS A 117 -24.86 -19.37 25.81
CA HIS A 117 -23.58 -19.39 26.52
C HIS A 117 -23.60 -18.36 27.66
N LYS A 118 -22.88 -18.63 28.74
CA LYS A 118 -22.71 -17.74 29.88
C LYS A 118 -21.29 -17.18 29.86
N ILE A 119 -21.16 -15.85 29.90
CA ILE A 119 -19.87 -15.16 29.95
C ILE A 119 -19.73 -14.40 31.27
N ASN A 120 -18.67 -14.69 32.00
CA ASN A 120 -18.33 -14.08 33.29
C ASN A 120 -17.13 -13.11 33.16
N HIS A 121 -16.17 -13.39 32.27
CA HIS A 121 -14.98 -12.57 32.08
C HIS A 121 -14.38 -12.67 30.68
N LEU A 122 -13.56 -11.69 30.32
CA LEU A 122 -12.58 -11.72 29.24
C LEU A 122 -11.22 -11.36 29.82
N LEU A 123 -10.19 -12.06 29.36
CA LEU A 123 -8.82 -11.85 29.79
C LEU A 123 -7.94 -11.62 28.56
N TYR A 124 -7.25 -10.49 28.51
CA TYR A 124 -6.26 -10.18 27.48
C TYR A 124 -4.98 -9.69 28.15
N MET A 125 -4.01 -10.59 28.33
CA MET A 125 -2.84 -10.33 29.16
C MET A 125 -3.26 -9.88 30.58
N ASP A 126 -2.93 -8.67 30.98
CA ASP A 126 -3.24 -8.07 32.28
C ASP A 126 -4.60 -7.35 32.33
N ASP A 127 -5.19 -7.04 31.18
CA ASP A 127 -6.53 -6.47 31.08
C ASP A 127 -7.59 -7.55 31.37
N ILE A 128 -8.30 -7.41 32.50
CA ILE A 128 -9.43 -8.27 32.86
C ILE A 128 -10.73 -7.48 32.74
N LYS A 129 -11.74 -8.11 32.16
CA LYS A 129 -13.06 -7.52 32.04
C LYS A 129 -14.14 -8.48 32.51
N LEU A 130 -14.87 -8.10 33.55
CA LEU A 130 -15.91 -8.92 34.17
C LEU A 130 -17.30 -8.58 33.63
N TYR A 131 -18.21 -9.55 33.65
CA TYR A 131 -19.60 -9.45 33.21
C TYR A 131 -20.52 -10.21 34.17
N THR A 132 -21.52 -9.54 34.74
CA THR A 132 -22.55 -10.18 35.56
C THR A 132 -23.95 -9.67 35.22
N ALA A 133 -24.97 -10.49 35.49
CA ALA A 133 -26.36 -10.12 35.21
C ALA A 133 -27.00 -9.34 36.37
N THR A 134 -26.56 -9.58 37.60
CA THR A 134 -27.10 -8.97 38.82
C THR A 134 -26.01 -8.33 39.67
N LYS A 135 -26.42 -7.42 40.56
CA LYS A 135 -25.51 -6.73 41.49
C LYS A 135 -24.91 -7.69 42.52
N THR A 136 -25.69 -8.63 43.02
CA THR A 136 -25.20 -9.64 43.99
C THR A 136 -24.11 -10.51 43.37
N GLU A 137 -24.33 -11.02 42.16
CA GLU A 137 -23.30 -11.73 41.39
C GLU A 137 -22.05 -10.89 41.16
N HIS A 138 -22.22 -9.58 40.91
CA HIS A 138 -21.11 -8.66 40.70
C HIS A 138 -20.19 -8.58 41.92
N THR A 139 -20.76 -8.35 43.10
CA THR A 139 -20.03 -8.25 44.35
C THR A 139 -19.33 -9.55 44.72
N GLU A 140 -19.99 -10.70 44.54
CA GLU A 140 -19.37 -12.00 44.81
C GLU A 140 -18.24 -12.32 43.82
N LEU A 141 -18.39 -11.98 42.54
CA LEU A 141 -17.33 -12.17 41.54
C LEU A 141 -16.10 -11.28 41.84
N LEU A 142 -16.30 -10.04 42.32
CA LEU A 142 -15.23 -9.15 42.73
C LEU A 142 -14.47 -9.70 43.95
N LYS A 143 -15.17 -10.25 44.95
CA LYS A 143 -14.53 -10.91 46.11
C LYS A 143 -13.65 -12.10 45.70
N ILE A 144 -14.13 -12.91 44.76
CA ILE A 144 -13.37 -14.06 44.23
C ILE A 144 -12.11 -13.56 43.51
N LEU A 145 -12.24 -12.51 42.69
CA LEU A 145 -11.11 -11.89 42.00
C LEU A 145 -10.10 -11.30 42.98
N GLU A 146 -10.56 -10.61 44.02
CA GLU A 146 -9.72 -10.01 45.06
C GLU A 146 -8.93 -11.08 45.82
N LYS A 147 -9.60 -12.13 46.28
CA LYS A 147 -8.96 -13.26 46.95
C LYS A 147 -7.88 -13.90 46.08
N SER A 148 -8.23 -14.19 44.82
CA SER A 148 -7.30 -14.82 43.87
C SER A 148 -6.11 -13.90 43.53
N THR A 149 -6.35 -12.60 43.40
CA THR A 149 -5.30 -11.60 43.14
C THR A 149 -4.34 -11.49 44.33
N ASN A 150 -4.87 -11.51 45.55
CA ASN A 150 -4.09 -11.50 46.78
C ASN A 150 -3.23 -12.77 46.91
N ASP A 151 -3.77 -13.93 46.54
CA ASP A 151 -3.00 -15.20 46.50
C ASP A 151 -1.83 -15.14 45.51
N ILE A 152 -2.03 -14.49 44.36
CA ILE A 152 -1.00 -14.26 43.34
C ILE A 152 -0.04 -13.12 43.75
N LYS A 153 -0.39 -12.33 44.77
CA LYS A 153 0.35 -11.14 45.26
C LYS A 153 0.54 -10.04 44.21
N MET A 154 -0.48 -9.83 43.39
CA MET A 154 -0.56 -8.71 42.44
C MET A 154 -1.34 -7.54 43.04
N GLU A 155 -1.09 -6.33 42.53
CA GLU A 155 -1.75 -5.10 42.97
C GLU A 155 -2.68 -4.57 41.88
N PHE A 156 -3.89 -4.16 42.26
CA PHE A 156 -4.80 -3.48 41.35
C PHE A 156 -4.32 -2.05 41.06
N GLY A 157 -4.40 -1.64 39.79
CA GLY A 157 -4.22 -0.26 39.36
C GLY A 157 -5.51 0.53 39.51
N MET A 158 -5.95 0.79 40.75
CA MET A 158 -7.31 1.32 41.06
C MET A 158 -7.71 2.55 40.24
N ASN A 159 -6.78 3.48 39.97
CA ASN A 159 -7.02 4.67 39.13
C ASN A 159 -7.50 4.36 37.69
N LYS A 160 -7.25 3.15 37.21
CA LYS A 160 -7.68 2.66 35.90
C LYS A 160 -8.81 1.65 36.00
N CYS A 161 -9.09 1.07 37.16
CA CYS A 161 -10.21 0.17 37.33
C CYS A 161 -11.52 0.97 37.31
N LYS A 162 -12.50 0.52 36.51
CA LYS A 162 -13.81 1.21 36.40
C LYS A 162 -14.96 0.24 36.33
N THR A 163 -16.10 0.62 36.88
CA THR A 163 -17.35 -0.14 36.76
C THR A 163 -18.35 0.56 35.83
N LEU A 164 -19.20 -0.23 35.18
CA LEU A 164 -20.30 0.23 34.35
C LEU A 164 -21.54 -0.59 34.65
N HIS A 165 -22.59 0.09 35.08
CA HIS A 165 -23.87 -0.54 35.43
C HIS A 165 -24.96 -0.17 34.42
N ILE A 166 -25.59 -1.19 33.86
CA ILE A 166 -26.70 -1.08 32.92
C ILE A 166 -27.90 -1.80 33.53
N ASN A 167 -28.96 -1.07 33.85
CA ASN A 167 -30.22 -1.62 34.35
C ASN A 167 -31.33 -1.41 33.31
N ARG A 168 -32.00 -2.49 32.91
CA ARG A 168 -33.01 -2.52 31.83
C ARG A 168 -32.55 -1.76 30.57
N GLY A 169 -31.29 -1.92 30.18
CA GLY A 169 -30.69 -1.26 29.02
C GLY A 169 -30.32 0.22 29.19
N LYS A 170 -30.56 0.83 30.35
CA LYS A 170 -30.20 2.23 30.67
C LYS A 170 -28.98 2.29 31.61
N TRP A 171 -28.18 3.33 31.50
CA TRP A 171 -27.10 3.59 32.45
C TRP A 171 -27.71 3.89 33.81
N GLN A 172 -27.09 3.41 34.88
CA GLN A 172 -27.48 3.75 36.24
C GLN A 172 -26.24 4.10 37.07
N ASN A 173 -26.31 5.21 37.81
CA ASN A 173 -25.31 5.48 38.84
C ASN A 173 -25.58 4.56 40.02
N GLU A 174 -24.55 3.91 40.57
CA GLU A 174 -24.70 3.25 41.86
C GLU A 174 -24.57 4.28 42.99
N GLU A 175 -25.53 4.28 43.91
CA GLU A 175 -25.51 5.11 45.13
C GLU A 175 -24.45 4.64 46.15
N GLN A 176 -24.04 3.36 46.05
CA GLN A 176 -22.98 2.76 46.84
C GLN A 176 -21.94 2.16 45.89
N ALA A 177 -20.76 2.77 45.82
CA ALA A 177 -19.67 2.30 44.98
C ALA A 177 -19.24 0.89 45.41
N SER A 178 -19.18 -0.03 44.45
CA SER A 178 -18.60 -1.37 44.67
C SER A 178 -17.16 -1.21 45.16
N THR A 179 -16.77 -1.98 46.18
CA THR A 179 -15.42 -1.95 46.73
C THR A 179 -14.57 -3.06 46.14
N LEU A 180 -13.28 -2.79 45.94
CA LEU A 180 -12.25 -3.76 45.58
C LEU A 180 -11.03 -3.46 46.45
N ASN A 181 -10.56 -4.45 47.22
CA ASN A 181 -9.44 -4.28 48.14
C ASN A 181 -9.64 -3.14 49.16
N ASN A 182 -10.86 -3.02 49.71
CA ASN A 182 -11.31 -1.96 50.61
C ASN A 182 -11.25 -0.52 50.06
N GLU A 183 -10.98 -0.36 48.76
CA GLU A 183 -11.04 0.92 48.05
C GLU A 183 -12.30 0.99 47.17
N HIS A 184 -12.84 2.19 46.97
CA HIS A 184 -14.01 2.39 46.11
C HIS A 184 -13.61 2.30 44.62
N LEU A 185 -14.37 1.53 43.85
CA LEU A 185 -14.26 1.52 42.40
C LEU A 185 -15.03 2.70 41.80
N ASP A 186 -14.37 3.44 40.92
CA ASP A 186 -14.98 4.55 40.19
C ASP A 186 -16.02 4.03 39.19
N ASN A 187 -17.26 4.50 39.36
CA ASN A 187 -18.32 4.24 38.40
C ASN A 187 -18.19 5.18 37.20
N MET A 188 -18.24 4.62 35.99
CA MET A 188 -18.17 5.39 34.75
C MET A 188 -19.37 6.33 34.61
N GLN A 189 -19.11 7.59 34.28
CA GLN A 189 -20.16 8.56 33.99
C GLN A 189 -20.91 8.24 32.66
N PRO A 190 -22.14 8.76 32.45
CA PRO A 190 -22.94 8.44 31.26
C PRO A 190 -22.25 8.75 29.91
N ASN A 191 -21.41 9.79 29.89
CA ASN A 191 -20.68 10.26 28.70
C ASN A 191 -19.18 9.94 28.75
N GLU A 192 -18.74 9.21 29.78
CA GLU A 192 -17.35 8.80 29.92
C GLU A 192 -17.09 7.50 29.16
N TYR A 193 -15.92 7.38 28.52
CA TYR A 193 -15.58 6.19 27.74
C TYR A 193 -14.32 5.54 28.30
N TYR A 194 -14.36 4.21 28.44
CA TYR A 194 -13.21 3.41 28.83
C TYR A 194 -12.48 2.90 27.58
N LYS A 195 -11.16 3.12 27.50
CA LYS A 195 -10.35 2.64 26.38
C LYS A 195 -9.87 1.21 26.64
N TYR A 196 -10.63 0.22 26.16
CA TYR A 196 -10.26 -1.20 26.25
C TYR A 196 -9.71 -1.71 24.92
N LEU A 197 -8.47 -2.21 24.91
CA LEU A 197 -7.75 -2.68 23.71
C LEU A 197 -7.77 -1.66 22.54
N GLY A 198 -7.72 -0.37 22.87
CA GLY A 198 -7.74 0.72 21.88
C GLY A 198 -9.14 1.17 21.41
N ILE A 199 -10.21 0.55 21.91
CA ILE A 199 -11.60 0.87 21.57
C ILE A 199 -12.26 1.60 22.74
N LEU A 200 -12.90 2.74 22.47
CA LEU A 200 -13.69 3.47 23.46
C LEU A 200 -15.05 2.79 23.68
N GLN A 201 -15.28 2.33 24.92
CA GLN A 201 -16.46 1.57 25.30
C GLN A 201 -17.23 2.28 26.43
N ASN A 202 -18.57 2.31 26.29
CA ASN A 202 -19.54 2.56 27.36
C ASN A 202 -20.77 1.67 27.02
N ARG A 203 -22.02 2.13 27.16
CA ARG A 203 -23.24 1.41 26.75
C ARG A 203 -23.22 0.99 25.28
N LYS A 204 -22.64 1.85 24.45
CA LYS A 204 -22.37 1.62 23.03
C LYS A 204 -20.93 2.01 22.74
N VAL A 205 -20.41 1.50 21.63
CA VAL A 205 -19.17 2.01 21.05
C VAL A 205 -19.49 3.37 20.42
N ASP A 206 -18.74 4.42 20.76
CA ASP A 206 -18.87 5.72 20.08
C ASP A 206 -18.27 5.63 18.68
N HIS A 207 -19.10 5.19 17.75
CA HIS A 207 -18.72 5.05 16.35
C HIS A 207 -18.30 6.40 15.74
N THR A 208 -18.87 7.52 16.17
CA THR A 208 -18.62 8.84 15.57
C THR A 208 -17.26 9.39 15.99
N ALA A 209 -16.96 9.37 17.29
CA ALA A 209 -15.67 9.81 17.80
C ALA A 209 -14.53 8.93 17.25
N LEU A 210 -14.71 7.60 17.24
CA LEU A 210 -13.70 6.68 16.71
C LEU A 210 -13.47 6.86 15.21
N LYS A 211 -14.52 7.02 14.40
CA LYS A 211 -14.37 7.32 12.96
C LYS A 211 -13.58 8.61 12.74
N THR A 212 -13.85 9.64 13.54
CA THR A 212 -13.16 10.93 13.45
C THR A 212 -11.68 10.78 13.79
N GLN A 213 -11.36 10.13 14.89
CA GLN A 213 -9.98 9.86 15.32
C GLN A 213 -9.22 9.02 14.29
N LEU A 214 -9.83 7.93 13.78
CA LEU A 214 -9.22 7.07 12.77
C LEU A 214 -8.98 7.81 11.46
N LYS A 215 -9.94 8.65 11.03
CA LYS A 215 -9.80 9.48 9.82
C LYS A 215 -8.65 10.49 9.96
N GLU A 216 -8.51 11.11 11.13
CA GLU A 216 -7.42 12.05 11.40
C GLU A 216 -6.06 11.33 11.43
N GLN A 217 -5.96 10.20 12.13
CA GLN A 217 -4.75 9.39 12.17
C GLN A 217 -4.38 8.86 10.78
N TYR A 218 -5.36 8.41 9.99
CA TYR A 218 -5.17 7.98 8.61
C TYR A 218 -4.63 9.14 7.75
N ARG A 219 -5.23 10.33 7.86
CA ARG A 219 -4.73 11.55 7.19
C ARG A 219 -3.31 11.90 7.60
N LYS A 220 -2.96 11.76 8.88
CA LYS A 220 -1.59 11.98 9.40
C LYS A 220 -0.62 10.97 8.79
N ARG A 221 -0.97 9.67 8.74
CA ARG A 221 -0.13 8.62 8.10
C ARG A 221 0.07 8.89 6.62
N LEU A 222 -1.00 9.22 5.88
CA LEU A 222 -0.90 9.62 4.47
C LEU A 222 0.03 10.82 4.32
N SER A 223 -0.15 11.88 5.10
CA SER A 223 0.70 13.08 5.02
C SER A 223 2.16 12.79 5.32
N LYS A 224 2.47 11.86 6.24
CA LYS A 224 3.84 11.43 6.51
C LYS A 224 4.44 10.70 5.31
N ILE A 225 3.72 9.74 4.73
CA ILE A 225 4.18 9.00 3.54
C ILE A 225 4.39 9.96 2.36
N LEU A 226 3.43 10.84 2.08
CA LEU A 226 3.47 11.72 0.90
C LEU A 226 4.52 12.83 0.99
N LYS A 227 5.09 13.06 2.18
CA LYS A 227 6.24 13.97 2.39
C LYS A 227 7.60 13.28 2.22
N THR A 228 7.63 11.95 2.07
CA THR A 228 8.88 11.21 1.84
C THR A 228 9.32 11.36 0.39
N GLU A 229 10.60 11.08 0.13
CA GLU A 229 11.19 11.05 -1.22
C GLU A 229 11.05 9.67 -1.90
N LEU A 230 10.05 8.88 -1.47
CA LEU A 230 9.79 7.57 -2.06
C LEU A 230 9.31 7.70 -3.51
N ASN A 231 9.84 6.85 -4.39
CA ASN A 231 9.30 6.69 -5.74
C ASN A 231 7.82 6.25 -5.70
N SER A 232 7.10 6.45 -6.80
CA SER A 232 5.64 6.24 -6.83
C SER A 232 5.19 4.82 -6.44
N LYS A 233 5.94 3.79 -6.86
CA LYS A 233 5.64 2.39 -6.49
C LYS A 233 5.76 2.19 -4.98
N ASN A 234 6.84 2.68 -4.38
CA ASN A 234 7.08 2.54 -2.95
C ASN A 234 6.12 3.41 -2.13
N THR A 235 5.72 4.59 -2.63
CA THR A 235 4.68 5.42 -2.03
C THR A 235 3.34 4.70 -1.97
N VAL A 236 2.88 4.11 -3.08
CA VAL A 236 1.63 3.32 -3.08
C VAL A 236 1.76 2.09 -2.17
N ARG A 237 2.90 1.39 -2.21
CA ARG A 237 3.17 0.27 -1.30
C ARG A 237 3.06 0.70 0.17
N ALA A 238 3.68 1.82 0.55
CA ALA A 238 3.62 2.34 1.91
C ALA A 238 2.19 2.72 2.33
N ILE A 239 1.39 3.29 1.43
CA ILE A 239 -0.03 3.55 1.71
C ILE A 239 -0.77 2.23 2.01
N ASN A 240 -0.59 1.22 1.15
CA ASN A 240 -1.25 -0.07 1.30
C ASN A 240 -0.79 -0.85 2.56
N THR A 241 0.47 -0.74 2.95
CA THR A 241 1.04 -1.54 4.07
C THR A 241 1.12 -0.81 5.41
N TYR A 242 1.03 0.53 5.44
CA TYR A 242 1.14 1.31 6.67
C TYR A 242 -0.09 2.19 6.96
N ALA A 243 -0.64 2.86 5.95
CA ALA A 243 -1.78 3.75 6.17
C ALA A 243 -3.10 2.98 6.24
N ILE A 244 -3.40 2.13 5.26
CA ILE A 244 -4.67 1.39 5.17
C ILE A 244 -4.88 0.41 6.34
N PRO A 245 -3.88 -0.33 6.84
CA PRO A 245 -4.06 -1.27 7.95
C PRO A 245 -4.50 -0.62 9.28
N LEU A 246 -4.35 0.71 9.42
CA LEU A 246 -4.95 1.43 10.54
C LEU A 246 -6.47 1.26 10.58
N LEU A 247 -7.11 1.27 9.40
CA LEU A 247 -8.55 1.19 9.26
C LEU A 247 -9.07 -0.24 9.39
N THR A 248 -8.27 -1.24 8.97
CA THR A 248 -8.70 -2.64 8.91
C THR A 248 -9.09 -3.21 10.27
N TYR A 249 -8.38 -2.82 11.33
CA TYR A 249 -8.72 -3.18 12.71
C TYR A 249 -10.15 -2.75 13.07
N SER A 250 -10.59 -1.58 12.59
CA SER A 250 -11.89 -1.01 12.95
C SER A 250 -13.08 -1.62 12.19
N PHE A 251 -12.86 -2.27 11.04
CA PHE A 251 -13.95 -2.71 10.16
C PHE A 251 -14.84 -3.78 10.80
N GLY A 252 -14.27 -4.69 11.60
CA GLY A 252 -15.06 -5.71 12.32
C GLY A 252 -15.82 -5.18 13.55
N ILE A 253 -15.56 -3.94 13.98
CA ILE A 253 -16.05 -3.37 15.25
C ILE A 253 -17.00 -2.20 15.01
N ILE A 254 -16.68 -1.33 14.06
CA ILE A 254 -17.41 -0.10 13.76
C ILE A 254 -18.24 -0.28 12.49
N LYS A 255 -19.49 0.18 12.50
CA LYS A 255 -20.34 0.17 11.30
C LYS A 255 -19.91 1.29 10.35
N TRP A 256 -19.19 0.93 9.29
CA TRP A 256 -18.83 1.83 8.20
C TRP A 256 -19.92 1.83 7.13
N SER A 257 -20.52 2.99 6.85
CA SER A 257 -21.45 3.11 5.74
C SER A 257 -20.70 3.19 4.40
N LYS A 258 -21.39 2.95 3.28
CA LYS A 258 -20.81 3.14 1.94
C LYS A 258 -20.27 4.56 1.76
N THR A 259 -21.00 5.56 2.26
CA THR A 259 -20.58 6.98 2.24
C THR A 259 -19.32 7.22 3.06
N ASP A 260 -19.17 6.58 4.22
CA ASP A 260 -17.96 6.72 5.04
C ASP A 260 -16.72 6.17 4.32
N LEU A 261 -16.86 5.00 3.70
CA LEU A 261 -15.78 4.35 2.95
C LEU A 261 -15.39 5.17 1.71
N GLU A 262 -16.37 5.69 0.95
CA GLU A 262 -16.08 6.57 -0.18
C GLU A 262 -15.44 7.88 0.28
N ASN A 263 -15.84 8.44 1.43
CA ASN A 263 -15.19 9.61 2.00
C ASN A 263 -13.72 9.38 2.36
N LEU A 264 -13.33 8.16 2.74
CA LEU A 264 -11.92 7.79 2.96
C LEU A 264 -11.16 7.63 1.62
N ASN A 265 -11.80 7.07 0.60
CA ASN A 265 -11.24 7.03 -0.76
C ASN A 265 -11.05 8.45 -1.33
N ILE A 266 -12.05 9.33 -1.17
CA ILE A 266 -11.96 10.77 -1.51
C ILE A 266 -10.80 11.40 -0.76
N LEU A 267 -10.71 11.22 0.56
CA LEU A 267 -9.62 11.76 1.37
C LEU A 267 -8.24 11.35 0.82
N THR A 268 -8.09 10.08 0.44
CA THR A 268 -6.84 9.58 -0.15
C THR A 268 -6.54 10.29 -1.47
N ARG A 269 -7.52 10.40 -2.37
CA ARG A 269 -7.39 11.13 -3.64
C ARG A 269 -7.05 12.61 -3.42
N THR A 270 -7.75 13.29 -2.51
CA THR A 270 -7.51 14.69 -2.17
C THR A 270 -6.10 14.90 -1.61
N GLN A 271 -5.59 14.01 -0.75
CA GLN A 271 -4.21 14.10 -0.30
C GLN A 271 -3.23 13.90 -1.46
N LEU A 272 -3.41 12.87 -2.30
CA LEU A 272 -2.53 12.66 -3.46
C LEU A 272 -2.51 13.88 -4.39
N THR A 273 -3.65 14.52 -4.63
CA THR A 273 -3.74 15.75 -5.42
C THR A 273 -3.08 16.93 -4.73
N ARG A 274 -3.27 17.12 -3.42
CA ARG A 274 -2.61 18.18 -2.64
C ARG A 274 -1.08 18.08 -2.74
N PHE A 275 -0.54 16.87 -2.71
CA PHE A 275 0.89 16.60 -2.86
C PHE A 275 1.33 16.46 -4.34
N ARG A 276 0.49 16.86 -5.31
CA ARG A 276 0.79 16.85 -6.77
C ARG A 276 1.09 15.47 -7.38
N GLN A 277 0.67 14.40 -6.72
CA GLN A 277 0.88 13.01 -7.16
C GLN A 277 -0.30 12.42 -7.94
N LEU A 278 -1.43 13.14 -8.02
CA LEU A 278 -2.63 12.73 -8.74
C LEU A 278 -3.33 13.96 -9.32
N HIS A 279 -3.63 13.95 -10.62
CA HIS A 279 -4.41 15.02 -11.22
C HIS A 279 -5.88 14.96 -10.75
N PRO A 280 -6.54 16.09 -10.44
CA PRO A 280 -7.92 16.10 -9.93
C PRO A 280 -8.93 15.36 -10.82
N ASN A 281 -8.71 15.42 -12.14
CA ASN A 281 -9.59 14.81 -13.15
C ASN A 281 -9.09 13.43 -13.62
N SER A 282 -8.08 12.84 -12.98
CA SER A 282 -7.61 11.49 -13.34
C SER A 282 -8.69 10.43 -13.14
N CYS A 283 -8.58 9.33 -13.90
CA CYS A 283 -9.50 8.20 -13.80
C CYS A 283 -9.43 7.55 -12.41
N LYS A 284 -10.57 7.44 -11.72
CA LYS A 284 -10.65 6.89 -10.35
C LYS A 284 -10.31 5.39 -10.32
N GLU A 285 -10.83 4.64 -11.29
CA GLU A 285 -10.69 3.19 -11.41
C GLU A 285 -9.23 2.83 -11.65
N ARG A 286 -8.53 3.63 -12.46
CA ARG A 286 -7.10 3.46 -12.76
C ARG A 286 -6.20 3.56 -11.53
N LEU A 287 -6.63 4.29 -10.48
CA LEU A 287 -5.88 4.39 -9.23
C LEU A 287 -5.81 3.03 -8.50
N THR A 288 -6.87 2.22 -8.60
CA THR A 288 -6.99 0.94 -7.88
C THR A 288 -6.71 -0.29 -8.74
N ILE A 289 -6.73 -0.16 -10.07
CA ILE A 289 -6.25 -1.20 -10.99
C ILE A 289 -4.76 -1.49 -10.72
N GLU A 290 -4.36 -2.75 -10.87
CA GLU A 290 -2.99 -3.20 -10.68
C GLU A 290 -2.00 -2.55 -11.66
N ARG A 291 -0.74 -2.40 -11.23
CA ARG A 291 0.31 -1.73 -12.03
C ARG A 291 0.63 -2.45 -13.34
N LYS A 292 0.59 -3.79 -13.35
CA LYS A 292 0.78 -4.60 -14.57
C LYS A 292 -0.36 -4.45 -15.58
N GLU A 293 -1.52 -3.96 -15.14
CA GLU A 293 -2.70 -3.71 -15.97
C GLU A 293 -2.84 -2.22 -16.34
N GLY A 294 -1.82 -1.40 -16.08
CA GLY A 294 -1.82 0.03 -16.43
C GLY A 294 -2.39 0.97 -15.36
N GLY A 295 -2.73 0.44 -14.19
CA GLY A 295 -3.18 1.20 -13.03
C GLY A 295 -2.05 1.60 -12.06
N ARG A 296 -2.41 2.10 -10.88
CA ARG A 296 -1.44 2.52 -9.83
C ARG A 296 -1.33 1.56 -8.66
N GLY A 297 -2.24 0.59 -8.52
CA GLY A 297 -2.22 -0.45 -7.50
C GLY A 297 -2.56 0.01 -6.09
N LEU A 298 -3.27 1.12 -5.92
CA LEU A 298 -3.77 1.54 -4.61
C LEU A 298 -4.91 0.61 -4.17
N THR A 299 -4.89 0.13 -2.93
CA THR A 299 -5.98 -0.71 -2.44
C THR A 299 -7.25 0.12 -2.26
N ASP A 300 -8.37 -0.36 -2.82
CA ASP A 300 -9.69 0.24 -2.60
C ASP A 300 -10.17 -0.06 -1.17
N ILE A 301 -10.54 0.99 -0.44
CA ILE A 301 -11.00 0.89 0.95
C ILE A 301 -12.30 0.07 1.05
N HIS A 302 -13.17 0.10 0.03
CA HIS A 302 -14.36 -0.75 -0.03
C HIS A 302 -13.99 -2.24 -0.10
N GLU A 303 -13.03 -2.57 -0.96
CA GLU A 303 -12.61 -3.94 -1.22
C GLU A 303 -11.97 -4.56 0.03
N ILE A 304 -11.06 -3.84 0.67
CA ILE A 304 -10.40 -4.32 1.90
C ILE A 304 -11.37 -4.40 3.07
N HIS A 305 -12.34 -3.47 3.18
CA HIS A 305 -13.40 -3.55 4.18
C HIS A 305 -14.20 -4.85 4.02
N ASN A 306 -14.74 -5.10 2.82
CA ASN A 306 -15.55 -6.28 2.56
C ASN A 306 -14.75 -7.58 2.74
N LYS A 307 -13.50 -7.61 2.26
CA LYS A 307 -12.60 -8.75 2.45
C LYS A 307 -12.40 -9.05 3.94
N GLN A 308 -12.19 -8.02 4.76
CA GLN A 308 -12.02 -8.17 6.20
C GLN A 308 -13.29 -8.68 6.89
N ILE A 309 -14.46 -8.11 6.55
CA ILE A 309 -15.76 -8.57 7.08
C ILE A 309 -15.98 -10.05 6.74
N ASN A 310 -15.76 -10.44 5.49
CA ASN A 310 -15.95 -11.82 5.04
C ASN A 310 -14.97 -12.77 5.72
N SER A 311 -13.70 -12.38 5.86
CA SER A 311 -12.69 -13.17 6.56
C SER A 311 -13.04 -13.39 8.03
N LEU A 312 -13.53 -12.34 8.72
CA LEU A 312 -13.97 -12.45 10.11
C LEU A 312 -15.23 -13.31 10.25
N ARG A 313 -16.23 -13.12 9.38
CA ARG A 313 -17.43 -13.98 9.35
C ARG A 313 -17.06 -15.45 9.16
N LYS A 314 -16.19 -15.75 8.20
CA LYS A 314 -15.68 -17.10 7.95
C LYS A 314 -15.01 -17.66 9.21
N TYR A 315 -14.10 -16.90 9.82
CA TYR A 315 -13.45 -17.30 11.07
C TYR A 315 -14.44 -17.64 12.19
N PHE A 316 -15.46 -16.80 12.44
CA PHE A 316 -16.46 -17.06 13.48
C PHE A 316 -17.33 -18.29 13.18
N LYS A 317 -17.70 -18.50 11.90
CA LYS A 317 -18.52 -19.65 11.48
C LYS A 317 -17.76 -20.98 11.49
N GLU A 318 -16.46 -20.96 11.23
CA GLU A 318 -15.62 -22.17 11.24
C GLU A 318 -15.17 -22.62 12.64
N LYS A 319 -15.23 -21.73 13.64
CA LYS A 319 -14.80 -22.04 15.01
C LYS A 319 -15.90 -22.74 15.81
N ASN A 320 -15.64 -23.97 16.23
CA ASN A 320 -16.58 -24.84 16.94
C ASN A 320 -16.60 -24.71 18.48
N THR A 321 -16.10 -23.62 19.06
CA THR A 321 -16.21 -23.43 20.52
C THR A 321 -17.61 -22.94 20.90
N SER A 322 -18.07 -23.23 22.12
CA SER A 322 -19.38 -22.80 22.62
C SER A 322 -19.62 -21.29 22.51
N LEU A 323 -18.60 -20.48 22.81
CA LEU A 323 -18.70 -19.01 22.74
C LEU A 323 -18.88 -18.52 21.29
N HIS A 324 -18.07 -19.02 20.35
CA HIS A 324 -18.16 -18.62 18.94
C HIS A 324 -19.51 -19.02 18.32
N GLN A 325 -20.02 -20.22 18.63
CA GLN A 325 -21.36 -20.66 18.20
C GLN A 325 -22.46 -19.76 18.78
N ALA A 326 -22.42 -19.48 20.09
CA ALA A 326 -23.40 -18.61 20.74
C ALA A 326 -23.38 -17.19 20.19
N VAL A 327 -22.20 -16.61 19.95
CA VAL A 327 -22.05 -15.27 19.37
C VAL A 327 -22.51 -15.24 17.92
N THR A 328 -22.21 -16.28 17.13
CA THR A 328 -22.63 -16.37 15.72
C THR A 328 -24.15 -16.33 15.59
N ILE A 329 -24.86 -17.07 16.44
CA ILE A 329 -26.33 -17.12 16.44
C ILE A 329 -26.92 -15.84 17.07
N ALA A 330 -26.33 -15.33 18.15
CA ALA A 330 -26.87 -14.18 18.87
C ALA A 330 -26.63 -12.83 18.17
N ASP A 331 -25.65 -12.69 17.27
CA ASP A 331 -25.37 -11.43 16.57
C ASP A 331 -26.39 -11.12 15.47
N ALA A 332 -27.57 -10.65 15.90
CA ALA A 332 -28.63 -10.11 15.06
C ALA A 332 -28.42 -8.60 14.81
N ASN A 333 -27.37 -8.28 14.05
CA ASN A 333 -26.96 -6.92 13.67
C ASN A 333 -26.48 -6.04 14.86
N TYR A 334 -25.95 -6.67 15.91
CA TYR A 334 -25.30 -5.95 17.01
C TYR A 334 -23.92 -5.43 16.59
N THR A 335 -23.21 -6.20 15.76
CA THR A 335 -21.90 -5.84 15.19
C THR A 335 -22.00 -5.59 13.68
N PRO A 336 -20.95 -5.02 13.03
CA PRO A 336 -20.87 -4.96 11.58
C PRO A 336 -20.85 -6.34 10.90
N LEU A 337 -20.44 -7.39 11.62
CA LEU A 337 -20.32 -8.74 11.08
C LEU A 337 -21.65 -9.44 10.89
N ASN A 338 -22.71 -9.02 11.62
CA ASN A 338 -24.07 -9.55 11.57
C ASN A 338 -24.09 -11.09 11.35
N LEU A 339 -23.46 -11.81 12.26
CA LEU A 339 -23.07 -13.22 12.04
C LEU A 339 -24.27 -14.16 11.83
N ASN A 340 -25.44 -13.84 12.41
CA ASN A 340 -26.64 -14.66 12.30
C ASN A 340 -27.24 -14.63 10.89
N ALA A 341 -27.00 -13.56 10.11
CA ALA A 341 -27.42 -13.54 8.72
C ALA A 341 -26.58 -14.53 7.89
N GLU A 342 -27.22 -15.36 7.08
CA GLU A 342 -26.53 -16.30 6.17
C GLU A 342 -25.60 -15.53 5.22
N ASN A 343 -26.14 -14.49 4.59
CA ASN A 343 -25.44 -13.58 3.69
C ASN A 343 -25.63 -12.11 4.13
N ILE A 344 -24.54 -11.35 4.18
CA ILE A 344 -24.64 -9.89 4.10
C ILE A 344 -24.51 -9.54 2.62
N PRO A 345 -25.34 -8.65 2.06
CA PRO A 345 -25.10 -8.11 0.74
C PRO A 345 -23.70 -7.47 0.74
N VAL A 346 -22.73 -8.18 0.17
CA VAL A 346 -21.40 -7.64 -0.06
C VAL A 346 -21.62 -6.45 -0.98
N SER A 347 -21.22 -5.26 -0.53
CA SER A 347 -21.31 -4.08 -1.39
C SER A 347 -20.58 -4.37 -2.70
N ASN A 348 -21.22 -4.13 -3.85
CA ASN A 348 -20.70 -4.47 -5.19
C ASN A 348 -19.20 -4.17 -5.30
N ILE A 349 -18.36 -5.19 -5.08
CA ILE A 349 -16.92 -5.07 -5.29
C ILE A 349 -16.76 -5.16 -6.78
N LEU A 350 -16.32 -4.07 -7.39
CA LEU A 350 -15.99 -4.11 -8.80
C LEU A 350 -14.81 -5.07 -8.99
N THR A 351 -15.04 -6.13 -9.75
CA THR A 351 -14.00 -6.99 -10.27
C THR A 351 -12.98 -6.17 -11.07
N LEU A 352 -11.78 -6.71 -11.24
CA LEU A 352 -10.75 -6.07 -12.07
C LEU A 352 -11.28 -5.76 -13.48
N GLU A 353 -12.04 -6.68 -14.07
CA GLU A 353 -12.62 -6.51 -15.40
C GLU A 353 -13.71 -5.43 -15.42
N GLU A 354 -14.58 -5.34 -14.41
CA GLU A 354 -15.53 -4.24 -14.31
C GLU A 354 -14.84 -2.88 -14.14
N LYS A 355 -13.75 -2.81 -13.36
CA LYS A 355 -12.93 -1.59 -13.23
C LYS A 355 -12.31 -1.20 -14.58
N LYS A 356 -11.78 -2.16 -15.34
CA LYS A 356 -11.23 -1.93 -16.68
C LYS A 356 -12.30 -1.50 -17.68
N ASN A 357 -13.47 -2.13 -17.66
CA ASN A 357 -14.60 -1.79 -18.53
C ASN A 357 -15.09 -0.36 -18.25
N LYS A 358 -15.21 0.02 -16.98
CA LYS A 358 -15.54 1.41 -16.60
C LYS A 358 -14.48 2.41 -17.04
N TRP A 359 -13.21 2.02 -17.05
CA TRP A 359 -12.13 2.86 -17.54
C TRP A 359 -12.17 2.99 -19.07
N SER A 360 -12.32 1.89 -19.81
CA SER A 360 -12.33 1.89 -21.29
C SER A 360 -13.53 2.63 -21.87
N GLN A 361 -14.69 2.59 -21.22
CA GLN A 361 -15.90 3.30 -21.67
C GLN A 361 -15.82 4.83 -21.54
N LYS A 362 -14.81 5.38 -20.84
CA LYS A 362 -14.66 6.83 -20.70
C LYS A 362 -14.06 7.43 -21.97
N GLN A 363 -14.78 8.37 -22.60
CA GLN A 363 -14.40 8.95 -23.89
C GLN A 363 -12.96 9.52 -23.94
N LEU A 364 -12.49 10.12 -22.85
CA LEU A 364 -11.13 10.67 -22.75
C LEU A 364 -10.16 9.65 -22.15
N HIS A 365 -10.42 9.19 -20.92
CA HIS A 365 -9.52 8.29 -20.19
C HIS A 365 -9.34 6.93 -20.86
N GLY A 366 -10.37 6.44 -21.55
CA GLY A 366 -10.42 5.14 -22.21
C GLY A 366 -9.62 5.06 -23.51
N LYS A 367 -9.22 6.20 -24.10
CA LYS A 367 -8.38 6.22 -25.31
C LYS A 367 -7.10 5.39 -25.13
N HIS A 368 -6.48 5.50 -23.96
CA HIS A 368 -5.30 4.71 -23.63
C HIS A 368 -5.57 3.20 -23.66
N CYS A 369 -6.71 2.75 -23.13
CA CYS A 369 -7.12 1.33 -23.18
C CYS A 369 -7.30 0.86 -24.63
N HIS A 370 -7.96 1.66 -25.47
CA HIS A 370 -8.19 1.30 -26.87
C HIS A 370 -6.88 1.18 -27.65
N ILE A 371 -5.93 2.09 -27.43
CA ILE A 371 -4.61 2.03 -28.08
C ILE A 371 -3.85 0.79 -27.60
N MET A 372 -3.89 0.48 -26.30
CA MET A 372 -3.21 -0.69 -25.73
C MET A 372 -3.69 -2.03 -26.31
N ASN A 373 -4.90 -2.08 -26.90
CA ASN A 373 -5.42 -3.26 -27.57
C ASN A 373 -4.82 -3.49 -28.97
N ASN A 374 -4.00 -2.57 -29.49
CA ASN A 374 -3.30 -2.76 -30.75
C ASN A 374 -2.29 -3.92 -30.62
N PRO A 375 -2.33 -4.94 -31.50
CA PRO A 375 -1.44 -6.10 -31.41
C PRO A 375 0.04 -5.74 -31.57
N ASP A 376 0.38 -4.61 -32.18
CA ASP A 376 1.75 -4.12 -32.33
C ASP A 376 2.37 -3.54 -31.07
N ILE A 377 1.57 -3.35 -30.02
CA ILE A 377 2.02 -2.78 -28.76
C ILE A 377 2.24 -3.91 -27.75
N ASP A 378 3.44 -3.94 -27.18
CA ASP A 378 3.75 -4.85 -26.08
C ASP A 378 3.26 -4.24 -24.77
N LYS A 379 2.22 -4.86 -24.19
CA LYS A 379 1.59 -4.40 -22.95
C LYS A 379 2.54 -4.47 -21.75
N GLU A 380 3.33 -5.54 -21.62
CA GLU A 380 4.22 -5.72 -20.49
C GLU A 380 5.34 -4.68 -20.48
N LEU A 381 5.97 -4.45 -21.63
CA LEU A 381 6.97 -3.40 -21.82
C LEU A 381 6.35 -2.02 -21.62
N SER A 382 5.18 -1.75 -22.19
CA SER A 382 4.49 -0.46 -22.08
C SER A 382 4.15 -0.06 -20.63
N TYR A 383 3.94 -1.05 -19.74
CA TYR A 383 3.67 -0.82 -18.32
C TYR A 383 4.88 -1.11 -17.40
N SER A 384 6.06 -1.39 -17.96
CA SER A 384 7.28 -1.66 -17.17
C SER A 384 7.62 -0.51 -16.21
N TRP A 385 7.53 0.74 -16.66
CA TRP A 385 7.82 1.92 -15.85
C TRP A 385 6.92 2.05 -14.59
N LEU A 386 5.67 1.58 -14.63
CA LEU A 386 4.78 1.52 -13.46
C LEU A 386 5.26 0.48 -12.45
N GLN A 387 5.93 -0.58 -12.89
CA GLN A 387 6.32 -1.72 -12.07
C GLN A 387 7.74 -1.63 -11.51
N LYS A 388 8.66 -0.92 -12.18
CA LYS A 388 10.07 -0.83 -11.76
C LYS A 388 10.32 0.16 -10.63
N GLY A 389 9.42 1.12 -10.38
CA GLY A 389 9.55 2.07 -9.27
C GLY A 389 10.67 3.11 -9.48
N GLN A 390 10.82 3.62 -10.69
CA GLN A 390 11.93 4.51 -11.06
C GLN A 390 11.54 5.99 -11.19
N LEU A 391 10.24 6.29 -11.10
CA LEU A 391 9.70 7.63 -11.24
C LEU A 391 9.26 8.21 -9.89
N GLN A 392 9.48 9.50 -9.74
CA GLN A 392 8.90 10.26 -8.63
C GLN A 392 7.37 10.31 -8.77
N PRO A 393 6.62 10.29 -7.65
CA PRO A 393 5.15 10.24 -7.65
C PRO A 393 4.47 11.32 -8.50
N GLU A 394 5.03 12.54 -8.54
CA GLU A 394 4.51 13.67 -9.32
C GLU A 394 4.69 13.45 -10.83
N THR A 395 5.77 12.77 -11.22
CA THR A 395 6.06 12.46 -12.63
C THR A 395 5.16 11.32 -13.11
N GLU A 396 4.99 10.26 -12.31
CA GLU A 396 4.01 9.20 -12.60
C GLU A 396 2.58 9.76 -12.67
N GLY A 397 2.17 10.59 -11.70
CA GLY A 397 0.86 11.21 -11.71
C GLY A 397 0.62 12.09 -12.94
N PHE A 398 1.65 12.81 -13.40
CA PHE A 398 1.54 13.71 -14.55
C PHE A 398 1.53 12.96 -15.90
N ILE A 399 2.35 11.93 -16.08
CA ILE A 399 2.29 11.11 -17.30
C ILE A 399 0.97 10.33 -17.40
N ILE A 400 0.41 9.88 -16.28
CA ILE A 400 -0.94 9.30 -16.24
C ILE A 400 -1.98 10.33 -16.66
N ALA A 401 -1.87 11.59 -16.22
CA ALA A 401 -2.77 12.66 -16.64
C ALA A 401 -2.68 12.98 -18.14
N ILE A 402 -1.48 12.86 -18.74
CA ILE A 402 -1.28 12.94 -20.19
C ILE A 402 -2.03 11.80 -20.89
N GLN A 403 -1.84 10.55 -20.44
CA GLN A 403 -2.52 9.38 -21.00
C GLN A 403 -4.05 9.46 -20.84
N ASP A 404 -4.51 9.96 -19.70
CA ASP A 404 -5.93 10.18 -19.38
C ASP A 404 -6.56 11.34 -20.16
N GLN A 405 -5.77 12.10 -20.93
CA GLN A 405 -6.20 13.25 -21.74
C GLN A 405 -6.78 14.43 -20.94
N VAL A 406 -6.32 14.62 -19.70
CA VAL A 406 -6.88 15.64 -18.78
C VAL A 406 -5.95 16.82 -18.51
N ILE A 407 -4.92 16.98 -19.33
CA ILE A 407 -4.02 18.13 -19.27
C ILE A 407 -4.76 19.38 -19.78
N ALA A 408 -4.62 20.49 -19.05
CA ALA A 408 -5.30 21.76 -19.33
C ALA A 408 -4.70 22.53 -20.53
N THR A 409 -4.70 21.92 -21.71
CA THR A 409 -4.37 22.59 -22.97
C THR A 409 -5.48 23.58 -23.39
N ARG A 410 -5.21 24.51 -24.32
CA ARG A 410 -6.23 25.44 -24.83
C ARG A 410 -7.41 24.72 -25.47
N ASN A 411 -7.15 23.63 -26.22
CA ASN A 411 -8.21 22.78 -26.76
C ASN A 411 -9.07 22.17 -25.64
N TYR A 412 -8.44 21.59 -24.61
CA TYR A 412 -9.15 21.01 -23.47
C TYR A 412 -9.97 22.07 -22.72
N ARG A 413 -9.40 23.26 -22.49
CA ARG A 413 -10.11 24.37 -21.83
C ARG A 413 -11.33 24.85 -22.63
N LYS A 414 -11.19 25.01 -23.95
CA LYS A 414 -12.26 25.50 -24.83
C LYS A 414 -13.38 24.48 -25.00
N TYR A 415 -13.07 23.23 -25.32
CA TYR A 415 -14.09 22.24 -25.71
C TYR A 415 -14.56 21.33 -24.57
N ILE A 416 -13.68 21.01 -23.62
CA ILE A 416 -13.99 20.08 -22.53
C ILE A 416 -14.44 20.83 -21.28
N ILE A 417 -13.64 21.79 -20.80
CA ILE A 417 -14.01 22.63 -19.64
C ILE A 417 -15.08 23.66 -20.03
N LYS A 418 -15.13 24.07 -21.31
CA LYS A 418 -15.96 25.18 -21.81
C LYS A 418 -15.69 26.47 -21.04
N ASP A 419 -14.41 26.73 -20.79
CA ASP A 419 -13.94 27.96 -20.16
C ASP A 419 -14.25 29.16 -21.06
N ARG A 420 -15.13 30.06 -20.59
CA ARG A 420 -15.55 31.25 -21.33
C ARG A 420 -14.40 32.21 -21.62
N ALA A 421 -13.33 32.18 -20.81
CA ALA A 421 -12.14 32.99 -21.07
C ALA A 421 -11.30 32.45 -22.23
N GLN A 422 -11.45 31.17 -22.59
CA GLN A 422 -10.67 30.53 -23.65
C GLN A 422 -11.37 30.62 -25.01
N GLN A 423 -11.10 31.69 -25.75
CA GLN A 423 -11.72 31.94 -27.06
C GLN A 423 -11.11 31.09 -28.19
N THR A 424 -9.79 30.89 -28.17
CA THR A 424 -9.06 30.13 -29.20
C THR A 424 -8.55 28.80 -28.65
N ASP A 425 -8.44 27.79 -29.52
CA ASP A 425 -7.76 26.53 -29.24
C ASP A 425 -6.40 26.45 -29.92
N THR A 426 -5.98 27.47 -30.65
CA THR A 426 -4.70 27.49 -31.36
C THR A 426 -3.52 27.43 -30.39
N CYS A 427 -2.51 26.66 -30.77
CA CYS A 427 -1.27 26.44 -30.03
C CYS A 427 -0.63 27.77 -29.62
N ARG A 428 -0.35 27.92 -28.32
CA ARG A 428 0.24 29.14 -27.76
C ARG A 428 1.66 29.44 -28.21
N ARG A 429 2.33 28.47 -28.84
CA ARG A 429 3.70 28.63 -29.37
C ARG A 429 3.72 28.79 -30.87
N CYS A 430 3.21 27.81 -31.62
CA CYS A 430 3.33 27.86 -33.07
C CYS A 430 2.19 28.63 -33.74
N HIS A 431 1.06 28.83 -33.07
CA HIS A 431 -0.13 29.49 -33.61
C HIS A 431 -0.73 28.84 -34.89
N LEU A 432 -0.26 27.66 -35.31
CA LEU A 432 -0.67 27.00 -36.56
C LEU A 432 -1.77 25.95 -36.42
N GLN A 433 -1.79 25.20 -35.32
CA GLN A 433 -2.69 24.06 -35.12
C GLN A 433 -3.37 24.12 -33.76
N SER A 434 -4.42 23.33 -33.57
CA SER A 434 -5.08 23.19 -32.27
C SER A 434 -4.11 22.64 -31.21
N GLU A 435 -4.14 23.23 -30.02
CA GLU A 435 -3.31 22.88 -28.87
C GLU A 435 -3.86 21.63 -28.17
N THR A 436 -3.66 20.47 -28.77
CA THR A 436 -3.95 19.18 -28.15
C THR A 436 -2.72 18.62 -27.43
N ILE A 437 -2.91 17.59 -26.60
CA ILE A 437 -1.79 16.87 -25.97
C ILE A 437 -0.86 16.31 -27.05
N GLU A 438 -1.41 15.65 -28.07
CA GLU A 438 -0.67 15.10 -29.21
C GLU A 438 0.13 16.17 -29.98
N HIS A 439 -0.40 17.39 -30.08
CA HIS A 439 0.31 18.51 -30.68
C HIS A 439 1.49 18.96 -29.80
N ILE A 440 1.29 19.08 -28.48
CA ILE A 440 2.34 19.48 -27.53
C ILE A 440 3.44 18.43 -27.41
N THR A 441 3.09 17.14 -27.50
CA THR A 441 4.06 16.06 -27.27
C THR A 441 4.87 15.71 -28.52
N ASN A 442 4.33 15.91 -29.74
CA ASN A 442 5.02 15.60 -31.00
C ASN A 442 4.63 16.42 -32.24
N GLY A 443 3.58 17.26 -32.20
CA GLY A 443 3.08 17.97 -33.40
C GLY A 443 3.60 19.39 -33.60
N CYS A 444 4.06 20.07 -32.54
CA CYS A 444 4.48 21.46 -32.61
C CYS A 444 5.81 21.66 -33.35
N LYS A 445 5.78 22.34 -34.51
CA LYS A 445 6.97 22.63 -35.34
C LYS A 445 8.11 23.35 -34.61
N ILE A 446 7.78 24.22 -33.64
CA ILE A 446 8.77 24.96 -32.84
C ILE A 446 9.58 24.03 -31.93
N LEU A 447 8.98 22.92 -31.48
CA LEU A 447 9.62 21.95 -30.59
C LEU A 447 10.41 20.87 -31.34
N THR A 448 10.16 20.70 -32.64
CA THR A 448 10.75 19.62 -33.44
C THR A 448 12.27 19.63 -33.45
N GLY A 449 12.90 20.78 -33.72
CA GLY A 449 14.37 20.90 -33.79
C GLY A 449 15.08 21.06 -32.45
N THR A 450 14.35 21.02 -31.33
CA THR A 450 14.91 21.28 -29.99
C THR A 450 14.53 20.16 -29.04
N GLU A 451 13.38 20.29 -28.40
CA GLU A 451 12.92 19.41 -27.34
C GLU A 451 12.62 17.98 -27.82
N TYR A 452 12.06 17.83 -29.02
CA TYR A 452 11.76 16.52 -29.58
C TYR A 452 13.02 15.78 -30.02
N THR A 453 13.96 16.47 -30.70
CA THR A 453 15.29 15.93 -31.02
C THR A 453 16.01 15.48 -29.76
N LEU A 454 16.04 16.29 -28.70
CA LEU A 454 16.74 15.91 -27.48
C LEU A 454 16.12 14.66 -26.81
N ARG A 455 14.79 14.51 -26.83
CA ARG A 455 14.11 13.31 -26.31
C ARG A 455 14.47 12.06 -27.11
N HIS A 456 14.50 12.21 -28.44
CA HIS A 456 14.93 11.16 -29.36
C HIS A 456 16.39 10.75 -29.07
N ASP A 457 17.28 11.73 -29.00
CA ASP A 457 18.71 11.52 -28.80
C ASP A 457 19.02 10.87 -27.46
N PHE A 458 18.22 11.11 -26.40
CA PHE A 458 18.40 10.38 -25.14
C PHE A 458 18.22 8.87 -25.31
N VAL A 459 17.24 8.43 -26.10
CA VAL A 459 17.05 6.99 -26.38
C VAL A 459 18.20 6.45 -27.21
N ALA A 460 18.59 7.17 -28.27
CA ALA A 460 19.71 6.80 -29.12
C ALA A 460 21.03 6.71 -28.32
N ARG A 461 21.31 7.68 -27.45
CA ARG A 461 22.48 7.69 -26.55
C ARG A 461 22.52 6.49 -25.63
N ILE A 462 21.38 6.08 -25.06
CA ILE A 462 21.29 4.90 -24.19
C ILE A 462 21.68 3.63 -24.98
N ILE A 463 21.11 3.46 -26.18
CA ILE A 463 21.39 2.28 -27.02
C ILE A 463 22.86 2.29 -27.48
N HIS A 464 23.36 3.44 -27.97
CA HIS A 464 24.74 3.59 -28.41
C HIS A 464 25.74 3.31 -27.30
N GLN A 465 25.52 3.86 -26.10
CA GLN A 465 26.41 3.65 -24.96
C GLN A 465 26.48 2.17 -24.56
N GLU A 466 25.34 1.46 -24.52
CA GLU A 466 25.35 0.05 -24.18
C GLU A 466 26.06 -0.81 -25.25
N ILE A 467 25.89 -0.49 -26.55
CA ILE A 467 26.64 -1.15 -27.62
C ILE A 467 28.14 -0.90 -27.44
N ALA A 468 28.54 0.37 -27.27
CA ALA A 468 29.95 0.72 -27.08
C ALA A 468 30.58 0.01 -25.87
N LYS A 469 29.82 -0.16 -24.78
CA LYS A 469 30.23 -0.89 -23.58
C LYS A 469 30.34 -2.39 -23.83
N THR A 470 29.34 -2.98 -24.51
CA THR A 470 29.31 -4.41 -24.86
C THR A 470 30.56 -4.82 -25.65
N TYR A 471 31.03 -3.94 -26.53
CA TYR A 471 32.25 -4.17 -27.31
C TYR A 471 33.51 -3.48 -26.77
N LYS A 472 33.48 -3.04 -25.49
CA LYS A 472 34.65 -2.51 -24.76
C LYS A 472 35.30 -1.25 -25.36
N PHE A 473 34.56 -0.44 -26.13
CA PHE A 473 35.02 0.88 -26.55
C PHE A 473 34.99 1.91 -25.42
N ILE A 474 34.10 1.72 -24.46
CA ILE A 474 34.02 2.51 -23.23
C ILE A 474 34.07 1.58 -22.02
N GLN A 475 34.77 2.01 -20.97
CA GLN A 475 34.90 1.26 -19.73
C GLN A 475 33.96 1.77 -18.64
N GLU A 476 33.72 3.09 -18.59
CA GLU A 476 32.85 3.72 -17.59
C GLU A 476 31.48 4.09 -18.17
N GLU A 477 30.43 3.75 -17.43
CA GLU A 477 29.06 4.12 -17.77
C GLU A 477 28.72 5.50 -17.19
N GLN A 478 28.33 6.43 -18.06
CA GLN A 478 27.89 7.77 -17.67
C GLN A 478 26.38 7.89 -17.81
N PRO A 479 25.71 8.75 -17.01
CA PRO A 479 24.30 9.04 -17.22
C PRO A 479 24.03 9.51 -18.66
N TYR A 480 23.01 8.95 -19.31
CA TYR A 480 22.71 9.17 -20.74
C TYR A 480 22.61 10.65 -21.17
N TYR A 481 22.21 11.53 -20.24
CA TYR A 481 22.07 12.97 -20.50
C TYR A 481 23.42 13.72 -20.46
N LYS A 482 24.48 13.09 -19.93
CA LYS A 482 25.87 13.58 -19.97
C LYS A 482 26.72 12.88 -21.05
N TYR A 483 26.29 11.70 -21.49
CA TYR A 483 27.00 10.94 -22.51
C TYR A 483 26.95 11.65 -23.88
N THR A 484 28.12 11.80 -24.48
CA THR A 484 28.31 12.32 -25.84
C THR A 484 28.86 11.18 -26.72
N PRO A 485 28.05 10.61 -27.61
CA PRO A 485 28.48 9.57 -28.53
C PRO A 485 29.63 10.06 -29.42
N GLN A 486 30.67 9.23 -29.58
CA GLN A 486 31.70 9.47 -30.59
C GLN A 486 31.16 9.13 -31.98
N SER A 487 31.47 9.95 -32.99
CA SER A 487 30.94 9.74 -34.36
C SER A 487 31.32 8.38 -34.94
N VAL A 488 32.51 7.85 -34.58
CA VAL A 488 32.97 6.52 -34.98
C VAL A 488 33.72 5.85 -33.84
N PHE A 489 33.34 4.61 -33.56
CA PHE A 489 34.22 3.65 -32.91
C PHE A 489 34.55 2.52 -33.89
N GLU A 490 35.81 2.12 -33.95
CA GLU A 490 36.26 1.07 -34.85
C GLU A 490 37.40 0.27 -34.22
N ASN A 491 37.34 -1.05 -34.34
CA ASN A 491 38.41 -1.98 -34.03
C ASN A 491 38.44 -3.10 -35.09
N ASP A 492 39.22 -4.16 -34.88
CA ASP A 492 39.38 -5.25 -35.85
C ASP A 492 38.10 -6.06 -36.07
N THR A 493 37.19 -6.10 -35.09
CA THR A 493 35.98 -6.92 -35.14
C THR A 493 34.74 -6.14 -35.53
N ILE A 494 34.65 -4.87 -35.15
CA ILE A 494 33.42 -4.09 -35.27
C ILE A 494 33.67 -2.64 -35.66
N LYS A 495 32.63 -2.03 -36.22
CA LYS A 495 32.56 -0.61 -36.53
C LYS A 495 31.20 -0.07 -36.10
N LEU A 496 31.20 1.01 -35.35
CA LEU A 496 30.00 1.65 -34.81
C LEU A 496 29.99 3.12 -35.22
N TYR A 497 28.97 3.51 -35.98
CA TYR A 497 28.72 4.90 -36.35
C TYR A 497 27.59 5.50 -35.54
N TRP A 498 27.75 6.78 -35.21
CA TRP A 498 26.73 7.63 -34.64
C TRP A 498 26.41 8.77 -35.61
N ASP A 499 25.13 8.90 -35.98
CA ASP A 499 24.57 9.99 -36.79
C ASP A 499 25.46 10.37 -37.99
N ARG A 500 25.90 9.35 -38.74
CA ARG A 500 26.86 9.51 -39.85
C ARG A 500 26.23 9.12 -41.18
N THR A 501 26.41 9.97 -42.18
CA THR A 501 25.98 9.71 -43.56
C THR A 501 26.78 8.55 -44.15
N ILE A 502 26.08 7.58 -44.72
CA ILE A 502 26.62 6.50 -45.53
C ILE A 502 26.59 6.97 -46.98
N HIS A 503 27.77 7.13 -47.58
CA HIS A 503 27.88 7.50 -48.99
C HIS A 503 27.65 6.26 -49.86
N THR A 504 26.75 6.40 -50.83
CA THR A 504 26.34 5.35 -51.77
C THR A 504 26.54 5.83 -53.21
N ASP A 505 26.82 4.92 -54.15
CA ASP A 505 27.01 5.29 -55.56
C ASP A 505 25.69 5.74 -56.21
N LYS A 506 24.57 5.13 -55.79
CA LYS A 506 23.23 5.56 -56.17
C LYS A 506 22.68 6.57 -55.18
N THR A 507 21.93 7.54 -55.67
CA THR A 507 21.23 8.51 -54.82
C THR A 507 20.16 7.80 -53.99
N VAL A 508 20.43 7.64 -52.69
CA VAL A 508 19.45 7.17 -51.71
C VAL A 508 18.94 8.39 -50.92
N THR A 509 17.62 8.56 -50.87
CA THR A 509 16.99 9.71 -50.18
C THR A 509 17.26 9.72 -48.67
N CYS A 510 17.51 8.55 -48.09
CA CYS A 510 17.63 8.34 -46.66
C CYS A 510 18.88 7.51 -46.37
N ASN A 511 20.02 8.18 -46.18
CA ASN A 511 21.33 7.54 -46.08
C ASN A 511 22.08 7.86 -44.78
N ARG A 512 21.39 8.41 -43.78
CA ARG A 512 21.97 8.77 -42.47
C ARG A 512 21.18 8.10 -41.34
N PRO A 513 21.53 6.84 -40.99
CA PRO A 513 20.92 6.17 -39.86
C PRO A 513 21.33 6.80 -38.53
N ASP A 514 20.50 6.66 -37.49
CA ASP A 514 20.82 7.17 -36.15
C ASP A 514 22.08 6.48 -35.58
N ILE A 515 22.13 5.14 -35.69
CA ILE A 515 23.28 4.32 -35.31
C ILE A 515 23.50 3.25 -36.38
N THR A 516 24.74 2.99 -36.78
CA THR A 516 25.09 1.87 -37.66
C THR A 516 26.12 0.98 -36.99
N LEU A 517 25.83 -0.30 -36.79
CA LEU A 517 26.75 -1.29 -36.22
C LEU A 517 27.12 -2.32 -37.29
N THR A 518 28.39 -2.39 -37.66
CA THR A 518 28.92 -3.40 -38.58
C THR A 518 29.80 -4.38 -37.83
N LEU A 519 29.45 -5.66 -37.92
CA LEU A 519 30.24 -6.78 -37.43
C LEU A 519 31.10 -7.32 -38.59
N LYS A 520 32.40 -7.04 -38.55
CA LYS A 520 33.33 -7.26 -39.68
C LYS A 520 33.54 -8.74 -39.99
N LYS A 521 33.60 -9.59 -38.95
CA LYS A 521 33.86 -11.03 -39.10
C LYS A 521 32.65 -11.76 -39.68
N GLU A 522 31.47 -11.43 -39.18
CA GLU A 522 30.19 -12.01 -39.60
C GLU A 522 29.71 -11.42 -40.94
N LYS A 523 30.25 -10.26 -41.34
CA LYS A 523 29.78 -9.44 -42.46
C LYS A 523 28.30 -9.09 -42.34
N VAL A 524 27.88 -8.71 -41.13
CA VAL A 524 26.51 -8.29 -40.83
C VAL A 524 26.52 -6.83 -40.42
N THR A 525 25.59 -6.03 -40.98
CA THR A 525 25.40 -4.64 -40.56
C THR A 525 23.98 -4.39 -40.08
N TYR A 526 23.85 -3.68 -38.96
CA TYR A 526 22.58 -3.26 -38.38
C TYR A 526 22.42 -1.74 -38.53
N LEU A 527 21.36 -1.33 -39.22
CA LEU A 527 20.88 0.04 -39.27
C LEU A 527 19.85 0.25 -38.15
N ILE A 528 20.26 0.94 -37.09
CA ILE A 528 19.47 1.11 -35.88
C ILE A 528 18.80 2.48 -35.94
N GLU A 529 17.47 2.49 -35.84
CA GLU A 529 16.64 3.69 -36.02
C GLU A 529 15.76 3.92 -34.80
N ILE A 530 15.80 5.11 -34.22
CA ILE A 530 15.02 5.47 -33.05
C ILE A 530 13.80 6.30 -33.50
N SER A 531 12.68 6.14 -32.79
CA SER A 531 11.49 6.96 -33.00
C SER A 531 10.67 7.11 -31.72
N VAL A 532 10.21 8.35 -31.47
CA VAL A 532 9.33 8.68 -30.33
C VAL A 532 8.01 9.29 -30.79
N PRO A 533 7.09 8.50 -31.40
CA PRO A 533 5.89 9.03 -32.02
C PRO A 533 4.75 9.27 -31.03
N ASN A 534 3.63 9.82 -31.52
CA ASN A 534 2.37 9.79 -30.77
C ASN A 534 1.85 8.36 -30.68
N ASP A 535 1.07 8.09 -29.63
CA ASP A 535 0.60 6.74 -29.28
C ASP A 535 -0.12 6.04 -30.45
N ASN A 536 -0.96 6.76 -31.19
CA ASN A 536 -1.69 6.24 -32.35
C ASN A 536 -0.81 5.93 -33.56
N ASN A 537 0.43 6.43 -33.60
CA ASN A 537 1.31 6.38 -34.77
C ASN A 537 2.41 5.33 -34.64
N ILE A 538 2.41 4.49 -33.59
CA ILE A 538 3.49 3.52 -33.31
C ILE A 538 3.65 2.54 -34.49
N THR A 539 2.58 1.86 -34.90
CA THR A 539 2.60 0.90 -36.03
C THR A 539 3.05 1.58 -37.32
N LYS A 540 2.38 2.68 -37.69
CA LYS A 540 2.72 3.43 -38.91
C LYS A 540 4.18 3.86 -38.94
N LYS A 541 4.74 4.30 -37.81
CA LYS A 541 6.14 4.74 -37.72
C LYS A 541 7.13 3.59 -37.82
N TYR A 542 6.76 2.39 -37.38
CA TYR A 542 7.54 1.19 -37.61
C TYR A 542 7.66 0.89 -39.11
N GLU A 543 6.52 0.80 -39.80
CA GLU A 543 6.45 0.52 -41.24
C GLU A 543 7.16 1.60 -42.08
N GLU A 544 6.97 2.88 -41.72
CA GLU A 544 7.65 4.00 -42.36
C GLU A 544 9.18 3.87 -42.23
N LYS A 545 9.71 3.54 -41.04
CA LYS A 545 11.17 3.41 -40.82
C LYS A 545 11.74 2.21 -41.58
N ILE A 546 11.05 1.08 -41.61
CA ILE A 546 11.48 -0.08 -42.41
C ILE A 546 11.52 0.32 -43.88
N SER A 547 10.39 0.78 -44.45
CA SER A 547 10.29 1.13 -45.87
C SER A 547 11.31 2.20 -46.30
N LYS A 548 11.56 3.19 -45.44
CA LYS A 548 12.48 4.31 -45.70
C LYS A 548 13.93 3.87 -45.91
N TYR A 549 14.39 2.82 -45.21
CA TYR A 549 15.79 2.41 -45.22
C TYR A 549 16.09 1.17 -46.08
N ILE A 550 15.08 0.51 -46.66
CA ILE A 550 15.28 -0.62 -47.59
C ILE A 550 16.24 -0.29 -48.75
N PRO A 551 16.15 0.87 -49.43
CA PRO A 551 17.11 1.19 -50.49
C PRO A 551 18.55 1.31 -49.97
N LEU A 552 18.73 1.81 -48.73
CA LEU A 552 20.04 1.91 -48.11
C LEU A 552 20.62 0.54 -47.77
N THR A 553 19.79 -0.42 -47.32
CA THR A 553 20.29 -1.77 -47.00
C THR A 553 20.89 -2.44 -48.23
N GLN A 554 20.21 -2.35 -49.38
CA GLN A 554 20.69 -2.92 -50.65
C GLN A 554 22.02 -2.31 -51.11
N GLU A 555 22.18 -0.99 -50.97
CA GLU A 555 23.44 -0.34 -51.32
C GLU A 555 24.56 -0.67 -50.33
N VAL A 556 24.26 -0.78 -49.03
CA VAL A 556 25.25 -1.20 -48.01
C VAL A 556 25.70 -2.65 -48.23
N GLU A 557 24.78 -3.56 -48.55
CA GLU A 557 25.09 -4.95 -48.91
C GLU A 557 26.07 -5.00 -50.08
N ARG A 558 25.80 -4.22 -51.13
CA ARG A 558 26.63 -4.15 -52.33
C ARG A 558 28.00 -3.51 -52.07
N ILE A 559 28.04 -2.30 -51.50
CA ILE A 559 29.25 -1.48 -51.39
C ILE A 559 30.19 -2.04 -50.32
N TRP A 560 29.64 -2.46 -49.17
CA TRP A 560 30.44 -3.00 -48.06
C TRP A 560 30.57 -4.52 -48.12
N GLN A 561 30.07 -5.16 -49.18
CA GLN A 561 30.11 -6.62 -49.40
C GLN A 561 29.62 -7.40 -48.16
N GLN A 562 28.53 -6.91 -47.55
CA GLN A 562 27.93 -7.53 -46.37
C GLN A 562 27.11 -8.75 -46.79
N LYS A 563 27.11 -9.80 -45.95
CA LYS A 563 26.24 -10.96 -46.13
C LYS A 563 24.78 -10.62 -45.84
N GLU A 564 24.54 -9.72 -44.89
CA GLU A 564 23.21 -9.37 -44.44
C GLU A 564 23.19 -7.95 -43.85
N VAL A 565 22.19 -7.14 -44.22
CA VAL A 565 21.95 -5.83 -43.60
C VAL A 565 20.53 -5.77 -43.04
N LYS A 566 20.40 -5.50 -41.74
CA LYS A 566 19.10 -5.45 -41.03
C LYS A 566 18.76 -4.04 -40.57
N ILE A 567 17.47 -3.68 -40.67
CA ILE A 567 16.93 -2.45 -40.09
C ILE A 567 16.29 -2.80 -38.75
N LEU A 568 16.71 -2.12 -37.67
CA LEU A 568 16.23 -2.34 -36.31
C LEU A 568 15.58 -1.07 -35.74
N PRO A 569 14.25 -0.86 -35.94
CA PRO A 569 13.55 0.26 -35.34
C PRO A 569 13.30 0.08 -33.84
N PHE A 570 13.73 1.03 -33.01
CA PHE A 570 13.42 1.13 -31.59
C PHE A 570 12.35 2.21 -31.36
N ILE A 571 11.12 1.77 -31.12
CA ILE A 571 9.95 2.66 -31.02
C ILE A 571 9.36 2.64 -29.62
N ILE A 572 9.36 3.81 -28.97
CA ILE A 572 8.66 4.09 -27.71
C ILE A 572 7.85 5.37 -27.92
N SER A 573 6.54 5.36 -27.73
CA SER A 573 5.70 6.54 -27.86
C SER A 573 6.04 7.61 -26.83
N SER A 574 5.61 8.85 -27.09
CA SER A 574 5.81 9.96 -26.16
C SER A 574 5.24 9.69 -24.75
N THR A 575 4.24 8.83 -24.60
CA THR A 575 3.66 8.45 -23.30
C THR A 575 4.19 7.13 -22.73
N GLY A 576 5.14 6.48 -23.41
CA GLY A 576 5.83 5.28 -22.95
C GLY A 576 5.33 3.96 -23.52
N LEU A 577 4.41 3.96 -24.49
CA LEU A 577 3.97 2.73 -25.16
C LEU A 577 5.09 2.17 -26.04
N THR A 578 5.28 0.86 -26.05
CA THR A 578 6.43 0.23 -26.72
C THR A 578 5.96 -0.71 -27.82
N HIS A 579 6.57 -0.62 -29.00
CA HIS A 579 6.31 -1.55 -30.08
C HIS A 579 6.85 -2.95 -29.75
N ARG A 580 6.15 -4.02 -30.13
CA ARG A 580 6.51 -5.42 -29.79
C ARG A 580 7.88 -5.86 -30.26
N LYS A 581 8.37 -5.31 -31.37
CA LYS A 581 9.71 -5.59 -31.90
C LYS A 581 10.86 -4.97 -31.09
N PHE A 582 10.58 -4.09 -30.12
CA PHE A 582 11.65 -3.44 -29.34
C PHE A 582 12.53 -4.46 -28.60
N LYS A 583 11.92 -5.44 -27.92
CA LYS A 583 12.66 -6.45 -27.16
C LYS A 583 13.41 -7.41 -28.10
N GLU A 584 12.76 -7.87 -29.16
CA GLU A 584 13.41 -8.69 -30.20
C GLU A 584 14.63 -7.98 -30.79
N ASN A 585 14.55 -6.67 -31.04
CA ASN A 585 15.67 -5.89 -31.55
C ASN A 585 16.80 -5.73 -30.52
N LEU A 586 16.50 -5.67 -29.21
CA LEU A 586 17.54 -5.75 -28.17
C LEU A 586 18.23 -7.12 -28.19
N ASP A 587 17.44 -8.20 -28.29
CA ASP A 587 17.96 -9.57 -28.28
C ASP A 587 18.86 -9.83 -29.50
N ILE A 588 18.49 -9.33 -30.69
CA ILE A 588 19.32 -9.37 -31.91
C ILE A 588 20.68 -8.69 -31.71
N LEU A 589 20.73 -7.59 -30.95
CA LEU A 589 21.95 -6.85 -30.65
C LEU A 589 22.69 -7.39 -29.40
N ASN A 590 22.20 -8.46 -28.79
CA ASN A 590 22.69 -9.02 -27.53
C ASN A 590 22.71 -7.98 -26.38
N LEU A 591 21.71 -7.10 -26.35
CA LEU A 591 21.56 -6.06 -25.33
C LEU A 591 20.60 -6.49 -24.23
N LYS A 592 20.87 -6.09 -22.98
CA LYS A 592 20.05 -6.49 -21.82
C LYS A 592 18.70 -5.76 -21.81
N GLY A 593 17.65 -6.42 -21.32
CA GLY A 593 16.30 -5.84 -21.20
C GLY A 593 16.19 -4.59 -20.30
N HIS A 594 17.19 -4.29 -19.45
CA HIS A 594 17.22 -3.04 -18.68
C HIS A 594 17.30 -1.79 -19.58
N ILE A 595 17.85 -1.91 -20.79
CA ILE A 595 17.97 -0.81 -21.75
C ILE A 595 16.61 -0.24 -22.15
N HIS A 596 15.61 -1.10 -22.37
CA HIS A 596 14.24 -0.66 -22.59
C HIS A 596 13.73 0.17 -21.41
N THR A 597 13.98 -0.29 -20.18
CA THR A 597 13.53 0.39 -18.97
C THR A 597 14.15 1.79 -18.84
N LEU A 598 15.45 1.93 -19.12
CA LEU A 598 16.14 3.23 -19.13
C LEU A 598 15.60 4.15 -20.24
N ALA A 599 15.45 3.63 -21.46
CA ALA A 599 14.92 4.39 -22.60
C ALA A 599 13.50 4.89 -22.34
N GLN A 600 12.61 4.01 -21.87
CA GLN A 600 11.23 4.35 -21.52
C GLN A 600 11.17 5.41 -20.42
N LYS A 601 12.02 5.29 -19.37
CA LYS A 601 12.13 6.30 -18.31
C LYS A 601 12.57 7.65 -18.88
N ALA A 602 13.59 7.67 -19.75
CA ALA A 602 14.10 8.90 -20.35
C ALA A 602 13.04 9.61 -21.20
N VAL A 603 12.29 8.85 -22.01
CA VAL A 603 11.17 9.35 -22.81
C VAL A 603 10.10 9.97 -21.92
N ILE A 604 9.63 9.24 -20.90
CA ILE A 604 8.58 9.72 -19.99
C ILE A 604 9.02 11.01 -19.29
N ILE A 605 10.21 11.03 -18.69
CA ILE A 605 10.71 12.22 -17.99
C ILE A 605 10.77 13.41 -18.93
N LYS A 606 11.36 13.25 -20.13
CA LYS A 606 11.48 14.37 -21.07
C LYS A 606 10.11 14.82 -21.60
N THR A 607 9.18 13.91 -21.90
CA THR A 607 7.79 14.28 -22.27
C THR A 607 7.13 15.09 -21.16
N THR A 608 7.22 14.66 -19.89
CA THR A 608 6.62 15.42 -18.79
C THR A 608 7.26 16.82 -18.64
N ASN A 609 8.56 16.96 -18.86
CA ASN A 609 9.26 18.24 -18.84
C ASN A 609 8.82 19.16 -19.98
N ILE A 610 8.71 18.63 -21.20
CA ILE A 610 8.20 19.35 -22.37
C ILE A 610 6.81 19.91 -22.08
N THR A 611 5.88 19.05 -21.67
CA THR A 611 4.50 19.47 -21.41
C THR A 611 4.42 20.46 -20.24
N ARG A 612 5.20 20.29 -19.16
CA ARG A 612 5.23 21.25 -18.04
C ARG A 612 5.79 22.61 -18.44
N SER A 613 6.90 22.65 -19.17
CA SER A 613 7.50 23.90 -19.66
C SER A 613 6.57 24.60 -20.64
N PHE A 614 5.92 23.84 -21.52
CA PHE A 614 4.95 24.36 -22.46
C PHE A 614 3.76 25.03 -21.78
N LEU A 615 3.23 24.44 -20.69
CA LEU A 615 2.04 24.96 -19.99
C LEU A 615 2.31 26.14 -19.04
N LYS A 616 3.56 26.34 -18.62
CA LYS A 616 3.96 27.46 -17.73
C LYS A 616 4.03 28.81 -18.45
N GLN A 617 4.09 28.78 -19.78
CA GLN A 617 4.00 29.95 -20.67
C GLN A 617 2.55 30.11 -21.13
#